data_AF-A0A519YWP9-F1
#
_entry.id   AF-A0A519YWP9-F1
#
_cell.length_a   1.000
_cell.length_b   1.000
_cell.length_c   1.000
_cell.angle_alpha   90.00
_cell.angle_beta   90.00
_cell.angle_gamma   90.00
#
_symmetry.space_group_name_H-M   'P 1'
#
loop_
_entity.id
_entity.type
_entity.pdbx_description
1 polymer ?
#
loop_
_entity_poly.entity_id
_entity_poly.type
_entity_poly.pdbx_seq_one_letter_code
_entity_poly.pdbx_strand_id
1 'polypeptide(L)'
;MRAGLHAATDLPQLSFKETLALFARLEAPALADMNGEYAARLLSQPSWFSSLMGHATVNNPLAPGRWLCKSFRPVDHRVGRGYNTFQHLGRTVQRFPMQTLIAPSRYDGRPAYQLVYRAYHSMCGEIHMVDEVRRVGPDLFLGIGTWGFSAPQRRVPLPFMLQGPIAPYRGDIGRARAGFDPRSEIPALSQKA
;
A
#
# COMPACT_ATOMS: atom_id res chain seq x y z
N MET A 1 -10.07 3.69 -27.22
CA MET A 1 -10.76 4.07 -25.97
C MET A 1 -11.40 2.83 -25.38
N ARG A 2 -10.93 2.31 -24.25
CA ARG A 2 -11.73 1.36 -23.46
C ARG A 2 -12.65 2.18 -22.55
N ALA A 3 -13.93 1.83 -22.57
CA ALA A 3 -14.97 2.38 -21.69
C ALA A 3 -14.52 2.33 -20.23
N GLY A 4 -15.03 3.26 -19.41
CA GLY A 4 -14.57 3.52 -18.06
C GLY A 4 -14.38 2.24 -17.23
N LEU A 5 -13.25 2.15 -16.53
CA LEU A 5 -13.09 1.13 -15.50
C LEU A 5 -14.14 1.41 -14.43
N HIS A 6 -15.10 0.49 -14.27
CA HIS A 6 -16.23 0.67 -13.38
C HIS A 6 -16.31 -0.45 -12.32
N ALA A 7 -15.52 -1.52 -12.40
CA ALA A 7 -15.61 -2.65 -11.48
C ALA A 7 -14.27 -3.23 -11.00
N ALA A 8 -14.32 -3.86 -9.82
CA ALA A 8 -13.19 -4.61 -9.23
C ALA A 8 -12.67 -5.74 -10.12
N THR A 9 -13.52 -6.27 -11.00
CA THR A 9 -13.19 -7.32 -11.96
C THR A 9 -12.31 -6.83 -13.11
N ASP A 10 -12.27 -5.51 -13.36
CA ASP A 10 -11.56 -4.91 -14.50
C ASP A 10 -10.08 -4.66 -14.17
N LEU A 11 -9.77 -4.26 -12.93
CA LEU A 11 -8.41 -3.92 -12.49
C LEU A 11 -7.41 -5.06 -12.71
N PRO A 12 -7.71 -6.32 -12.34
CA PRO A 12 -6.80 -7.45 -12.56
C PRO A 12 -6.52 -7.75 -14.04
N GLN A 13 -7.31 -7.24 -14.98
CA GLN A 13 -7.13 -7.47 -16.41
C GLN A 13 -6.19 -6.45 -17.06
N LEU A 14 -5.84 -5.38 -16.35
CA LEU A 14 -4.91 -4.38 -16.86
C LEU A 14 -3.50 -4.95 -16.91
N SER A 15 -2.80 -4.62 -18.00
CA SER A 15 -1.35 -4.76 -18.03
C SER A 15 -0.69 -3.86 -16.99
N PHE A 16 0.56 -4.16 -16.67
CA PHE A 16 1.37 -3.33 -15.78
C PHE A 16 1.42 -1.85 -16.25
N LYS A 17 1.62 -1.60 -17.55
CA LYS A 17 1.67 -0.24 -18.11
C LYS A 17 0.32 0.48 -18.01
N GLU A 18 -0.78 -0.20 -18.32
CA GLU A 18 -2.12 0.36 -18.19
C GLU A 18 -2.45 0.68 -16.73
N THR A 19 -1.99 -0.16 -15.80
CA THR A 19 -2.18 0.06 -14.35
C THR A 19 -1.48 1.35 -13.89
N LEU A 20 -0.24 1.56 -14.30
CA LEU A 20 0.49 2.81 -13.97
C LEU A 20 -0.14 4.04 -14.63
N ALA A 21 -0.57 3.91 -15.89
CA ALA A 21 -1.25 4.99 -16.60
C ALA A 21 -2.59 5.36 -15.95
N LEU A 22 -3.33 4.36 -15.45
CA LEU A 22 -4.54 4.59 -14.66
C LEU A 22 -4.20 5.31 -13.36
N PHE A 23 -3.23 4.82 -12.58
CA PHE A 23 -2.86 5.39 -11.28
C PHE A 23 -2.56 6.90 -11.36
N ALA A 24 -1.81 7.33 -12.38
CA ALA A 24 -1.46 8.73 -12.61
C ALA A 24 -2.67 9.68 -12.78
N ARG A 25 -3.84 9.12 -13.14
CA ARG A 25 -5.07 9.89 -13.37
C ARG A 25 -5.99 9.96 -12.14
N LEU A 26 -5.86 9.01 -11.22
CA LEU A 26 -6.74 8.88 -10.06
C LEU A 26 -6.46 9.95 -9.00
N GLU A 27 -7.38 10.07 -8.03
CA GLU A 27 -7.25 10.95 -6.88
C GLU A 27 -6.94 10.15 -5.61
N ALA A 28 -6.30 10.80 -4.63
CA ALA A 28 -6.13 10.20 -3.32
C ALA A 28 -7.47 10.14 -2.57
N PRO A 29 -7.80 9.04 -1.87
CA PRO A 29 -8.88 9.07 -0.90
C PRO A 29 -8.54 10.01 0.26
N ALA A 30 -9.55 10.57 0.93
CA ALA A 30 -9.32 11.28 2.19
C ALA A 30 -8.97 10.28 3.31
N LEU A 31 -8.28 10.76 4.35
CA LEU A 31 -7.93 9.92 5.51
C LEU A 31 -9.17 9.31 6.19
N ALA A 32 -10.24 10.10 6.29
CA ALA A 32 -11.50 9.66 6.89
C ALA A 32 -12.20 8.54 6.10
N ASP A 33 -11.95 8.44 4.80
CA ASP A 33 -12.58 7.44 3.93
C ASP A 33 -11.94 6.05 4.06
N MET A 34 -10.75 5.98 4.65
CA MET A 34 -9.97 4.75 4.79
C MET A 34 -10.06 4.24 6.24
N ASN A 35 -11.14 3.52 6.55
CA ASN A 35 -11.40 3.00 7.89
C ASN A 35 -11.98 1.58 7.84
N GLY A 36 -11.19 0.58 8.23
CA GLY A 36 -11.56 -0.84 8.16
C GLY A 36 -10.50 -1.71 7.49
N GLU A 37 -10.83 -2.97 7.26
CA GLU A 37 -10.02 -3.94 6.53
C GLU A 37 -10.44 -3.97 5.05
N TYR A 38 -9.48 -4.00 4.13
CA TYR A 38 -9.70 -3.98 2.68
C TYR A 38 -9.00 -5.18 2.05
N ALA A 39 -9.76 -6.07 1.42
CA ALA A 39 -9.25 -7.24 0.72
C ALA A 39 -8.17 -6.82 -0.28
N ALA A 40 -7.01 -7.47 -0.20
CA ALA A 40 -5.84 -7.10 -0.98
C ALA A 40 -5.51 -8.16 -2.03
N ARG A 41 -5.11 -7.70 -3.21
CA ARG A 41 -4.69 -8.58 -4.31
C ARG A 41 -3.55 -7.94 -5.08
N LEU A 42 -2.50 -8.71 -5.38
CA LEU A 42 -1.46 -8.30 -6.33
C LEU A 42 -2.04 -8.22 -7.75
N LEU A 43 -1.65 -7.18 -8.48
CA LEU A 43 -1.97 -7.01 -9.90
C LEU A 43 -0.79 -7.45 -10.77
N SER A 44 -0.84 -7.18 -12.07
CA SER A 44 0.26 -7.43 -13.00
C SER A 44 1.55 -6.71 -12.55
N GLN A 45 2.62 -7.46 -12.33
CA GLN A 45 3.93 -6.95 -11.87
C GLN A 45 4.85 -6.59 -13.06
N PRO A 46 5.89 -5.76 -12.86
CA PRO A 46 6.75 -5.27 -13.96
C PRO A 46 7.55 -6.36 -14.68
N SER A 47 7.80 -7.49 -14.01
CA SER A 47 8.55 -8.61 -14.58
C SER A 47 8.10 -9.94 -13.96
N TRP A 48 8.39 -11.04 -14.64
CA TRP A 48 8.14 -12.39 -14.14
C TRP A 48 8.86 -12.65 -12.80
N PHE A 49 10.07 -12.10 -12.64
CA PHE A 49 10.84 -12.22 -11.40
C PHE A 49 10.17 -11.46 -10.26
N SER A 50 9.66 -10.25 -10.53
CA SER A 50 8.86 -9.48 -9.58
C SER A 50 7.55 -10.17 -9.22
N SER A 51 6.89 -10.83 -10.18
CA SER A 51 5.70 -11.67 -9.91
C SER A 51 6.05 -12.81 -8.97
N LEU A 52 7.13 -13.55 -9.25
CA LEU A 52 7.56 -14.69 -8.42
C LEU A 52 7.90 -14.24 -6.99
N MET A 53 8.71 -13.19 -6.86
CA MET A 53 9.09 -12.64 -5.56
C MET A 53 7.89 -12.04 -4.81
N GLY A 54 6.99 -11.36 -5.53
CA GLY A 54 5.75 -10.84 -4.97
C GLY A 54 4.88 -11.96 -4.40
N HIS A 55 4.63 -13.01 -5.18
CA HIS A 55 3.85 -14.17 -4.73
C HIS A 55 4.52 -14.90 -3.56
N ALA A 56 5.84 -15.11 -3.61
CA ALA A 56 6.57 -15.75 -2.52
C ALA A 56 6.51 -14.94 -1.22
N THR A 57 6.67 -13.62 -1.29
CA THR A 57 6.66 -12.75 -0.10
C THR A 57 5.28 -12.56 0.52
N VAL A 58 4.21 -12.64 -0.29
CA VAL A 58 2.83 -12.52 0.20
C VAL A 58 2.13 -13.85 0.44
N ASN A 59 2.73 -14.99 0.07
CA ASN A 59 2.15 -16.34 0.25
C ASN A 59 3.19 -17.35 0.78
N ASN A 60 4.00 -16.96 1.77
CA ASN A 60 4.94 -17.88 2.40
C ASN A 60 4.30 -18.52 3.65
N PRO A 61 4.11 -19.86 3.68
CA PRO A 61 3.49 -20.54 4.81
C PRO A 61 4.31 -20.47 6.11
N LEU A 62 5.62 -20.23 6.04
CA LEU A 62 6.51 -20.10 7.21
C LEU A 62 6.46 -18.70 7.83
N ALA A 63 6.48 -17.65 7.01
CA ALA A 63 6.23 -16.25 7.37
C ALA A 63 6.28 -15.39 6.09
N PRO A 64 5.37 -14.41 5.90
CA PRO A 64 4.39 -13.89 6.85
C PRO A 64 3.05 -14.65 6.90
N GLY A 65 2.82 -15.60 6.00
CA GLY A 65 1.53 -16.24 5.72
C GLY A 65 1.01 -15.88 4.33
N ARG A 66 -0.26 -16.16 4.06
CA ARG A 66 -1.00 -15.67 2.88
C ARG A 66 -1.59 -14.31 3.18
N TRP A 67 -1.25 -13.31 2.39
CA TRP A 67 -1.76 -11.95 2.51
C TRP A 67 -3.25 -11.90 2.18
N LEU A 68 -4.02 -11.24 3.04
CA LEU A 68 -5.48 -11.18 2.92
C LEU A 68 -5.97 -9.75 2.70
N CYS A 69 -5.55 -8.82 3.55
CA CYS A 69 -6.02 -7.45 3.52
C CYS A 69 -4.98 -6.46 4.03
N LYS A 70 -5.22 -5.17 3.74
CA LYS A 70 -4.64 -4.05 4.48
C LYS A 70 -5.75 -3.41 5.30
N SER A 71 -5.41 -2.93 6.48
CA SER A 71 -6.36 -2.30 7.38
C SER A 71 -5.93 -0.88 7.71
N PHE A 72 -6.90 0.02 7.87
CA PHE A 72 -6.67 1.45 8.04
C PHE A 72 -7.57 2.02 9.14
N ARG A 73 -7.06 3.04 9.82
CA ARG A 73 -7.81 3.86 10.77
C ARG A 73 -7.29 5.30 10.73
N PRO A 74 -8.14 6.32 10.55
CA PRO A 74 -7.74 7.71 10.77
C PRO A 74 -7.43 7.93 12.26
N VAL A 75 -6.33 8.62 12.55
CA VAL A 75 -6.00 9.07 13.92
C VAL A 75 -6.46 10.51 14.09
N ASP A 76 -6.13 11.35 13.12
CA ASP A 76 -6.61 12.73 13.00
C ASP A 76 -6.72 13.14 11.51
N HIS A 77 -6.84 14.43 11.24
CA HIS A 77 -6.98 14.97 9.88
C HIS A 77 -5.68 14.94 9.05
N ARG A 78 -4.53 14.64 9.66
CA ARG A 78 -3.20 14.66 9.03
C ARG A 78 -2.61 13.27 8.89
N VAL A 79 -2.87 12.39 9.86
CA VAL A 79 -2.28 11.05 9.91
C VAL A 79 -3.29 9.97 10.28
N GLY A 80 -2.98 8.75 9.87
CA GLY A 80 -3.67 7.54 10.27
C GLY A 80 -2.69 6.41 10.56
N ARG A 81 -3.26 5.24 10.83
CA ARG A 81 -2.54 3.99 11.09
C ARG A 81 -3.07 2.89 10.20
N GLY A 82 -2.23 1.88 10.00
CA GLY A 82 -2.65 0.66 9.37
C GLY A 82 -1.73 -0.51 9.65
N TYR A 83 -2.10 -1.67 9.13
CA TYR A 83 -1.28 -2.89 9.11
C TYR A 83 -1.73 -3.79 7.96
N ASN A 84 -0.95 -4.84 7.68
CA ASN A 84 -1.34 -5.92 6.78
C ASN A 84 -1.85 -7.11 7.61
N THR A 85 -2.82 -7.84 7.07
CA THR A 85 -3.37 -9.05 7.69
C THR A 85 -3.05 -10.26 6.84
N PHE A 86 -2.69 -11.36 7.49
CA PHE A 86 -2.31 -12.61 6.85
C PHE A 86 -3.09 -13.79 7.44
N GLN A 87 -3.34 -14.82 6.62
CA GLN A 87 -3.64 -16.17 7.09
C GLN A 87 -2.32 -16.88 7.35
N HIS A 88 -2.11 -17.36 8.58
CA HIS A 88 -0.89 -18.03 8.98
C HIS A 88 -1.24 -19.20 9.89
N LEU A 89 -0.94 -20.43 9.47
CA LEU A 89 -1.23 -21.67 10.22
C LEU A 89 -2.68 -21.73 10.75
N GLY A 90 -3.65 -21.46 9.87
CA GLY A 90 -5.08 -21.47 10.19
C GLY A 90 -5.58 -20.25 10.97
N ARG A 91 -4.71 -19.32 11.38
CA ARG A 91 -5.08 -18.12 12.14
C ARG A 91 -4.99 -16.85 11.29
N THR A 92 -5.82 -15.87 11.60
CA THR A 92 -5.70 -14.51 11.07
C THR A 92 -4.77 -13.69 11.96
N VAL A 93 -3.69 -13.15 11.40
CA VAL A 93 -2.65 -12.41 12.15
C VAL A 93 -2.40 -11.04 11.52
N GLN A 94 -2.23 -10.01 12.36
CA GLN A 94 -1.87 -8.66 11.93
C GLN A 94 -0.35 -8.48 11.98
N ARG A 95 0.23 -7.90 10.92
CA ARG A 95 1.68 -7.69 10.77
C ARG A 95 1.96 -6.39 10.02
N PHE A 96 3.22 -5.95 10.08
CA PHE A 96 3.71 -4.81 9.31
C PHE A 96 2.87 -3.54 9.53
N PRO A 97 2.85 -3.02 10.77
CA PRO A 97 2.25 -1.72 11.08
C PRO A 97 2.86 -0.61 10.22
N MET A 98 2.02 0.36 9.87
CA MET A 98 2.39 1.51 9.04
C MET A 98 1.68 2.78 9.51
N GLN A 99 2.35 3.91 9.34
CA GLN A 99 1.71 5.23 9.45
C GLN A 99 1.11 5.58 8.09
N THR A 100 -0.04 6.25 8.09
CA THR A 100 -0.66 6.74 6.87
C THR A 100 -0.80 8.26 6.88
N LEU A 101 -0.74 8.86 5.70
CA LEU A 101 -0.85 10.30 5.49
C LEU A 101 -1.15 10.59 4.01
N ILE A 102 -1.64 11.79 3.71
CA ILE A 102 -1.69 12.28 2.33
C ILE A 102 -0.38 13.01 2.04
N ALA A 103 0.33 12.61 0.99
CA ALA A 103 1.52 13.32 0.53
C ALA A 103 1.67 13.22 -1.00
N PRO A 104 2.54 14.03 -1.62
CA PRO A 104 2.84 13.91 -3.04
C PRO A 104 3.33 12.50 -3.43
N SER A 105 2.79 11.96 -4.52
CA SER A 105 3.22 10.70 -5.11
C SER A 105 4.58 10.85 -5.79
N ARG A 106 5.40 9.80 -5.76
CA ARG A 106 6.72 9.82 -6.42
C ARG A 106 6.64 9.78 -7.94
N TYR A 107 5.48 9.43 -8.50
CA TYR A 107 5.30 9.22 -9.92
C TYR A 107 4.90 10.50 -10.66
N ASP A 108 4.16 11.39 -9.99
CA ASP A 108 3.54 12.56 -10.62
C ASP A 108 3.43 13.79 -9.72
N GLY A 109 3.90 13.73 -8.47
CA GLY A 109 3.80 14.84 -7.51
C GLY A 109 2.39 15.16 -7.02
N ARG A 110 1.36 14.51 -7.56
CA ARG A 110 -0.04 14.72 -7.13
C ARG A 110 -0.30 13.96 -5.81
N PRO A 111 -1.31 14.34 -5.02
CA PRO A 111 -1.61 13.66 -3.76
C PRO A 111 -1.81 12.14 -3.93
N ALA A 112 -1.30 11.38 -2.97
CA ALA A 112 -1.55 9.95 -2.80
C ALA A 112 -1.70 9.62 -1.32
N TYR A 113 -2.51 8.61 -1.00
CA TYR A 113 -2.61 8.06 0.34
C TYR A 113 -1.40 7.15 0.58
N GLN A 114 -0.43 7.65 1.35
CA GLN A 114 0.86 7.01 1.58
C GLN A 114 0.79 6.08 2.78
N LEU A 115 1.41 4.90 2.68
CA LEU A 115 1.62 3.94 3.76
C LEU A 115 3.12 3.86 4.03
N VAL A 116 3.56 4.36 5.17
CA VAL A 116 4.98 4.46 5.53
C VAL A 116 5.29 3.45 6.64
N TYR A 117 5.90 2.33 6.26
CA TYR A 117 6.16 1.22 7.18
C TYR A 117 7.29 1.50 8.16
N ARG A 118 8.26 2.34 7.76
CA ARG A 118 9.42 2.66 8.60
C ARG A 118 9.06 3.43 9.87
N ALA A 119 7.87 4.00 9.95
CA ALA A 119 7.33 4.58 11.18
C ALA A 119 7.28 3.60 12.36
N TYR A 120 7.32 2.29 12.08
CA TYR A 120 7.31 1.23 13.07
C TYR A 120 8.50 0.28 12.93
N HIS A 121 8.85 -0.40 14.03
CA HIS A 121 9.80 -1.50 14.01
C HIS A 121 9.15 -2.74 13.38
N SER A 122 9.48 -3.03 12.12
CA SER A 122 9.01 -4.19 11.37
C SER A 122 9.91 -4.48 10.17
N MET A 123 9.85 -5.69 9.62
CA MET A 123 10.59 -6.06 8.40
C MET A 123 10.32 -5.10 7.24
N CYS A 124 9.04 -4.77 6.97
CA CYS A 124 8.66 -3.79 5.94
C CYS A 124 9.26 -2.40 6.22
N GLY A 125 9.42 -2.04 7.51
CA GLY A 125 10.11 -0.82 7.91
C GLY A 125 11.61 -0.85 7.65
N GLU A 126 12.28 -1.98 7.85
CA GLU A 126 13.73 -2.12 7.59
C GLU A 126 14.07 -2.12 6.09
N ILE A 127 13.18 -2.62 5.25
CA ILE A 127 13.37 -2.62 3.78
C ILE A 127 12.86 -1.33 3.10
N HIS A 128 12.58 -0.28 3.88
CA HIS A 128 12.09 1.02 3.37
C HIS A 128 10.84 0.89 2.50
N MET A 129 9.91 0.03 2.89
CA MET A 129 8.66 -0.13 2.15
C MET A 129 7.79 1.11 2.28
N VAL A 130 7.26 1.56 1.13
CA VAL A 130 6.25 2.60 1.02
C VAL A 130 5.25 2.19 -0.04
N ASP A 131 3.96 2.26 0.31
CA ASP A 131 2.88 2.09 -0.65
C ASP A 131 2.16 3.42 -0.90
N GLU A 132 1.73 3.65 -2.14
CA GLU A 132 0.93 4.80 -2.56
C GLU A 132 -0.43 4.31 -3.04
N VAL A 133 -1.52 4.85 -2.51
CA VAL A 133 -2.90 4.42 -2.82
C VAL A 133 -3.72 5.58 -3.39
N ARG A 134 -4.52 5.26 -4.42
CA ARG A 134 -5.51 6.16 -5.02
C ARG A 134 -6.84 5.46 -5.27
N ARG A 135 -7.93 6.22 -5.29
CA ARG A 135 -9.29 5.73 -5.41
C ARG A 135 -9.66 5.49 -6.87
N VAL A 136 -10.20 4.30 -7.16
CA VAL A 136 -10.80 3.96 -8.45
C VAL A 136 -12.32 4.16 -8.41
N GLY A 137 -12.95 3.75 -7.30
CA GLY A 137 -14.39 3.88 -7.07
C GLY A 137 -14.69 3.91 -5.56
N PRO A 138 -15.97 3.88 -5.14
CA PRO A 138 -16.35 4.00 -3.74
C PRO A 138 -15.61 3.03 -2.81
N ASP A 139 -15.55 1.75 -3.21
CA ASP A 139 -14.98 0.66 -2.40
C ASP A 139 -13.78 -0.01 -3.07
N LEU A 140 -13.15 0.66 -4.03
CA LEU A 140 -12.08 0.10 -4.86
C LEU A 140 -10.92 1.09 -5.00
N PHE A 141 -9.72 0.60 -4.68
CA PHE A 141 -8.51 1.41 -4.68
C PHE A 141 -7.37 0.68 -5.40
N LEU A 142 -6.54 1.49 -6.05
CA LEU A 142 -5.32 1.05 -6.71
C LEU A 142 -4.13 1.50 -5.89
N GLY A 143 -3.25 0.56 -5.57
CA GLY A 143 -2.03 0.79 -4.83
C GLY A 143 -0.78 0.46 -5.63
N ILE A 144 0.31 1.16 -5.35
CA ILE A 144 1.64 0.85 -5.87
C ILE A 144 2.61 0.79 -4.68
N GLY A 145 3.16 -0.40 -4.45
CA GLY A 145 4.21 -0.60 -3.45
C GLY A 145 5.60 -0.37 -4.03
N THR A 146 6.52 0.05 -3.17
CA THR A 146 7.95 0.11 -3.45
C THR A 146 8.72 -0.31 -2.19
N TRP A 147 9.90 -0.88 -2.36
CA TRP A 147 10.80 -1.19 -1.25
C TRP A 147 12.22 -1.33 -1.80
N GLY A 148 13.22 -1.32 -0.92
CA GLY A 148 14.61 -1.51 -1.29
C GLY A 148 15.57 -0.73 -0.41
N PHE A 149 16.84 -1.12 -0.45
CA PHE A 149 17.90 -0.47 0.33
C PHE A 149 18.62 0.62 -0.48
N SER A 150 18.44 0.65 -1.79
CA SER A 150 18.99 1.67 -2.69
C SER A 150 17.92 2.50 -3.38
N ALA A 151 18.29 3.70 -3.84
CA ALA A 151 17.36 4.59 -4.55
C ALA A 151 16.77 3.96 -5.84
N PRO A 152 17.51 3.19 -6.66
CA PRO A 152 16.93 2.49 -7.80
C PRO A 152 15.91 1.42 -7.41
N GLN A 153 16.19 0.63 -6.36
CA GLN A 153 15.25 -0.42 -5.91
C GLN A 153 13.93 0.19 -5.44
N ARG A 154 14.00 1.29 -4.68
CA ARG A 154 12.84 2.04 -4.17
C ARG A 154 12.02 2.74 -5.27
N ARG A 155 12.36 2.56 -6.56
CA ARG A 155 11.58 3.07 -7.69
C ARG A 155 10.83 1.97 -8.45
N VAL A 156 11.06 0.68 -8.14
CA VAL A 156 10.38 -0.42 -8.82
C VAL A 156 8.93 -0.51 -8.32
N PRO A 157 7.92 -0.21 -9.16
CA PRO A 157 6.53 -0.22 -8.75
C PRO A 157 5.99 -1.65 -8.68
N LEU A 158 5.24 -1.94 -7.62
CA LEU A 158 4.60 -3.24 -7.36
C LEU A 158 3.10 -3.02 -7.18
N PRO A 159 2.32 -3.09 -8.27
CA PRO A 159 0.90 -2.74 -8.22
C PRO A 159 0.06 -3.77 -7.45
N PHE A 160 -0.91 -3.28 -6.69
CA PHE A 160 -1.90 -4.07 -5.97
C PHE A 160 -3.24 -3.34 -5.96
N MET A 161 -4.32 -4.05 -5.62
CA MET A 161 -5.63 -3.45 -5.39
C MET A 161 -6.10 -3.68 -3.96
N LEU A 162 -6.97 -2.80 -3.49
CA LEU A 162 -7.69 -2.92 -2.23
C LEU A 162 -9.19 -2.80 -2.51
N GLN A 163 -9.99 -3.68 -1.93
CA GLN A 163 -11.45 -3.65 -2.03
C GLN A 163 -12.09 -3.73 -0.65
N GLY A 164 -13.00 -2.82 -0.33
CA GLY A 164 -13.66 -2.78 0.96
C GLY A 164 -14.11 -1.37 1.38
N PRO A 165 -14.48 -1.20 2.67
CA PRO A 165 -14.14 -2.10 3.77
C PRO A 165 -14.93 -3.43 3.78
N ILE A 166 -14.27 -4.52 4.18
CA ILE A 166 -14.86 -5.86 4.34
C ILE A 166 -15.00 -6.29 5.81
N ALA A 167 -14.39 -5.54 6.74
CA ALA A 167 -14.50 -5.72 8.19
C ALA A 167 -14.03 -4.45 8.92
N PRO A 168 -14.38 -4.26 10.20
CA PRO A 168 -13.83 -3.18 11.03
C PRO A 168 -12.34 -3.33 11.34
N TYR A 169 -11.64 -2.22 11.61
CA TYR A 169 -10.26 -2.22 12.09
C TYR A 169 -10.17 -2.90 13.48
N ARG A 170 -9.18 -3.79 13.68
CA ARG A 170 -9.11 -4.65 14.88
C ARG A 170 -8.35 -4.06 16.05
N GLY A 171 -7.65 -2.95 15.85
CA GLY A 171 -6.87 -2.28 16.88
C GLY A 171 -5.41 -2.09 16.48
N ASP A 172 -4.80 -1.10 17.11
CA ASP A 172 -3.44 -0.68 16.82
C ASP A 172 -2.41 -1.74 17.21
N ILE A 173 -1.42 -2.00 16.36
CA ILE A 173 -0.29 -2.91 16.64
C ILE A 173 1.06 -2.23 16.44
N GLY A 174 2.12 -2.88 16.92
CA GLY A 174 3.51 -2.52 16.65
C GLY A 174 4.10 -1.45 17.55
N ARG A 175 5.43 -1.35 17.53
CA ARG A 175 6.19 -0.32 18.25
C ARG A 175 6.60 0.78 17.29
N ALA A 176 6.14 2.01 17.52
CA ALA A 176 6.56 3.17 16.75
C ALA A 176 8.06 3.46 16.96
N ARG A 177 8.71 4.04 15.94
CA ARG A 177 10.08 4.55 16.07
C ARG A 177 10.04 5.96 16.65
N ALA A 178 10.79 6.18 17.73
CA ALA A 178 10.92 7.50 18.32
C ALA A 178 11.55 8.48 17.33
N GLY A 179 10.99 9.69 17.22
CA GLY A 179 11.51 10.75 16.35
C GLY A 179 11.43 10.46 14.85
N PHE A 180 10.60 9.50 14.42
CA PHE A 180 10.46 9.20 13.00
C PHE A 180 9.85 10.36 12.23
N ASP A 181 10.44 10.66 11.07
CA ASP A 181 9.98 11.69 10.15
C ASP A 181 9.67 11.08 8.78
N PRO A 182 8.41 11.14 8.30
CA PRO A 182 8.02 10.63 6.99
C PRO A 182 8.85 11.18 5.81
N ARG A 183 9.48 12.35 5.97
CA ARG A 183 10.35 12.93 4.93
C ARG A 183 11.52 12.02 4.56
N SER A 184 11.99 11.16 5.47
CA SER A 184 13.06 10.20 5.16
C SER A 184 12.62 9.11 4.17
N GLU A 185 11.32 8.86 4.06
CA GLU A 185 10.76 7.80 3.22
C GLU A 185 9.97 8.32 2.01
N ILE A 186 9.57 9.59 2.01
CA ILE A 186 8.83 10.23 0.92
C ILE A 186 9.75 11.29 0.29
N PRO A 187 10.45 10.96 -0.82
CA PRO A 187 11.42 11.87 -1.43
C PRO A 187 10.83 13.24 -1.82
N ALA A 188 9.56 13.28 -2.22
CA ALA A 188 8.89 14.51 -2.61
C ALA A 188 8.72 15.51 -1.44
N LEU A 189 8.75 15.05 -0.19
CA LEU A 189 8.74 15.93 0.98
C LEU A 189 10.13 16.41 1.42
N SER A 190 11.20 15.86 0.83
CA SER A 190 12.58 16.22 1.14
C SER A 190 13.10 17.41 0.34
N GLN A 191 12.32 17.97 -0.59
CA GLN A 191 12.72 19.18 -1.30
C GLN A 191 12.67 20.36 -0.33
N LYS A 192 13.86 20.95 -0.09
CA LYS A 192 14.03 22.20 0.65
C LYS A 192 13.22 23.31 -0.03
N ALA A 193 12.62 24.16 0.80
CA ALA A 193 12.22 25.50 0.41
C ALA A 193 13.40 26.27 -0.21
#